data_AF-A0A5C4Y0W9-F1
#
_entry.id   AF-A0A5C4Y0W9-F1
#
_cell.length_a   1.000
_cell.length_b   1.000
_cell.length_c   1.000
_cell.angle_alpha   90.00
_cell.angle_beta   90.00
_cell.angle_gamma   90.00
#
_symmetry.space_group_name_H-M   'P 1'
#
loop_
_entity.id
_entity.type
_entity.pdbx_description
1 polymer ?
#
loop_
_entity_poly.entity_id
_entity_poly.type
_entity_poly.pdbx_seq_one_letter_code
_entity_poly.pdbx_strand_id
1 'polypeptide(L)' 'MPDPDPATTPGLEPGGGVAPGDTPPSEAGTSGLSAPEPKLPSRRANLVVPIVIAVLVAAAALAFFAARL' A
#
# COMPACT_ATOMS: atom_id res chain seq x y z
N MET A 1 -15.71 -11.90 -1.58
CA MET A 1 -16.91 -12.72 -1.90
C MET A 1 -17.41 -13.25 -0.56
N PRO A 2 -18.72 -13.28 -0.28
CA PRO A 2 -19.22 -13.96 0.91
C PRO A 2 -18.88 -15.45 0.84
N ASP A 3 -18.67 -16.08 1.99
CA ASP A 3 -18.40 -17.51 2.07
C ASP A 3 -19.63 -18.31 1.58
N PRO A 4 -19.41 -19.45 0.90
CA PRO A 4 -20.50 -20.32 0.44
C PRO A 4 -21.30 -20.88 1.63
N ASP A 5 -22.63 -20.95 1.49
CA ASP A 5 -23.52 -21.46 2.53
C ASP A 5 -23.48 -23.01 2.57
N PRO A 6 -23.14 -23.64 3.71
CA PRO A 6 -23.15 -25.09 3.87
C PRO A 6 -24.51 -25.75 3.57
N ALA A 7 -25.62 -25.03 3.75
CA ALA A 7 -26.95 -25.56 3.44
C ALA A 7 -27.19 -25.76 1.94
N THR A 8 -26.40 -25.12 1.08
CA THR A 8 -26.57 -25.13 -0.38
C THR A 8 -25.30 -25.54 -1.14
N THR A 9 -24.21 -25.80 -0.43
CA THR A 9 -22.91 -26.15 -1.00
C THR A 9 -22.57 -27.61 -0.66
N PRO A 10 -22.64 -28.53 -1.63
CA PRO A 10 -22.31 -29.94 -1.39
C PRO A 10 -20.86 -30.10 -0.93
N GLY A 11 -20.65 -30.96 0.08
CA GLY A 11 -19.32 -31.27 0.62
C GLY A 11 -18.75 -30.25 1.60
N LEU A 12 -19.46 -29.13 1.85
CA LEU A 12 -19.06 -28.14 2.84
C LEU A 12 -19.66 -28.51 4.22
N GLU A 13 -18.81 -28.75 5.22
CA GLU A 13 -19.30 -28.98 6.59
C GLU A 13 -19.68 -27.68 7.31
N PRO A 14 -20.55 -27.76 8.34
CA PRO A 14 -20.77 -26.66 9.27
C PRO A 14 -19.44 -26.18 9.86
N GLY A 15 -19.05 -24.94 9.56
CA GLY A 15 -17.74 -24.37 9.94
C GLY A 15 -16.83 -24.04 8.74
N GLY A 16 -17.25 -24.35 7.51
CA GLY A 16 -16.53 -23.94 6.29
C GLY A 16 -15.44 -24.91 5.83
N GLY A 17 -15.37 -26.10 6.45
CA GLY A 17 -14.44 -27.17 6.08
C GLY A 17 -14.97 -28.09 4.97
N VAL A 18 -14.12 -29.00 4.52
CA VAL A 18 -14.45 -30.15 3.66
C VAL A 18 -13.84 -31.43 4.24
N ALA A 19 -14.35 -32.59 3.84
CA ALA A 19 -13.82 -33.88 4.24
C ALA A 19 -12.34 -34.07 3.84
N PRO A 20 -11.56 -34.87 4.59
CA PRO A 20 -10.16 -35.13 4.26
C PRO A 20 -9.99 -35.73 2.85
N GLY A 21 -9.23 -35.04 1.99
CA GLY A 21 -9.00 -35.45 0.61
C GLY A 21 -9.84 -34.69 -0.42
N ASP A 22 -10.89 -34.00 0.02
CA ASP A 22 -11.60 -33.04 -0.82
C ASP A 22 -10.82 -31.72 -0.91
N THR A 23 -11.03 -30.97 -2.01
CA THR A 23 -10.40 -29.67 -2.20
C THR A 23 -11.13 -28.64 -1.34
N PRO A 24 -10.46 -27.97 -0.38
CA PRO A 24 -11.09 -26.93 0.44
C PRO A 24 -11.69 -25.81 -0.44
N PRO A 25 -12.75 -25.13 0.02
CA PRO A 25 -13.21 -23.92 -0.63
C PRO A 25 -12.05 -22.94 -0.75
N SER A 26 -12.05 -22.11 -1.80
CA SER A 26 -11.02 -21.09 -1.94
C SER A 26 -11.07 -20.19 -0.72
N GLU A 27 -10.05 -20.25 0.13
CA GLU A 27 -9.83 -19.30 1.22
C GLU A 27 -10.03 -17.91 0.63
N ALA A 28 -10.94 -17.13 1.22
CA ALA A 28 -11.14 -15.75 0.83
C ALA A 28 -9.77 -15.08 0.94
N GLY A 29 -9.17 -14.75 -0.21
CA GLY A 29 -7.85 -14.15 -0.26
C GLY A 29 -7.79 -12.94 0.68
N THR A 30 -6.60 -12.61 1.14
CA THR A 30 -6.32 -11.53 2.10
C THR A 30 -6.67 -10.12 1.61
N SER A 31 -7.56 -9.96 0.63
CA SER A 31 -7.97 -8.72 -0.03
C SER A 31 -8.65 -7.69 0.90
N GLY A 32 -8.64 -7.92 2.22
CA GLY A 32 -9.09 -6.99 3.26
C GLY A 32 -8.07 -6.74 4.38
N LEU A 33 -6.87 -7.35 4.35
CA LEU A 33 -5.81 -7.10 5.33
C LEU A 33 -4.89 -5.94 4.94
N SER A 34 -4.99 -5.44 3.71
CA SER A 34 -4.21 -4.28 3.26
C SER A 34 -4.80 -3.00 3.84
N ALA A 35 -3.97 -2.24 4.57
CA ALA A 35 -4.31 -0.90 5.01
C ALA A 35 -4.61 -0.01 3.78
N PRO A 36 -5.43 1.05 3.94
CA PRO A 36 -5.65 2.03 2.87
C PRO A 36 -4.31 2.57 2.35
N GLU A 37 -4.12 2.50 1.04
CA GLU A 37 -2.89 2.98 0.41
C GLU A 37 -2.69 4.47 0.74
N PRO A 38 -1.53 4.87 1.29
CA PRO A 38 -1.27 6.27 1.58
C PRO A 38 -1.27 7.08 0.28
N LYS A 39 -1.81 8.29 0.37
CA LYS A 39 -1.84 9.21 -0.77
C LYS A 39 -0.41 9.68 -1.05
N LEU A 40 0.21 9.15 -2.09
CA LEU A 40 1.56 9.54 -2.48
C LEU A 40 1.60 11.00 -2.97
N PRO A 41 2.72 11.71 -2.75
CA PRO A 41 2.89 13.06 -3.25
C PRO A 41 2.77 13.11 -4.78
N SER A 42 2.17 14.19 -5.28
CA SER A 42 1.96 14.36 -6.71
C SER A 42 3.29 14.44 -7.47
N ARG A 43 3.30 14.06 -8.75
CA ARG A 43 4.48 14.20 -9.64
C ARG A 43 5.03 15.63 -9.65
N ARG A 44 4.16 16.64 -9.49
CA ARG A 44 4.56 18.05 -9.39
C ARG A 44 5.30 18.33 -8.08
N ALA A 45 4.78 17.83 -6.95
CA ALA A 45 5.44 17.98 -5.65
C ALA A 45 6.83 17.32 -5.65
N ASN A 46 6.95 16.13 -6.24
CA ASN A 46 8.22 15.41 -6.35
C ASN A 46 9.26 16.14 -7.22
N LEU A 47 8.82 17.04 -8.11
CA LEU A 47 9.71 17.88 -8.93
C LEU A 47 10.05 19.20 -8.26
N VAL A 48 9.06 19.89 -7.68
CA VAL A 48 9.23 21.25 -7.15
C VAL A 48 10.03 21.26 -5.85
N VAL A 49 9.76 20.34 -4.93
CA VAL A 49 10.42 20.28 -3.62
C VAL A 49 11.96 20.21 -3.73
N PRO A 50 12.56 19.27 -4.50
CA PRO A 50 14.01 19.22 -4.59
C PRO A 50 14.62 20.45 -5.27
N ILE A 51 13.93 21.07 -6.24
CA ILE A 51 14.40 22.30 -6.89
C ILE A 51 14.47 23.45 -5.87
N VAL A 52 13.42 23.64 -5.07
CA VAL A 52 13.39 24.68 -4.04
C VAL A 52 14.52 24.46 -3.03
N ILE A 53 14.71 23.23 -2.56
CA ILE A 53 15.80 22.90 -1.64
C ILE A 53 17.17 23.23 -2.27
N ALA A 54 17.40 22.83 -3.52
CA ALA A 54 18.66 23.09 -4.21
C ALA A 54 18.94 24.60 -4.34
N VAL A 55 17.94 25.41 -4.67
CA VAL A 55 18.06 26.88 -4.77
C VAL A 55 18.42 27.48 -3.41
N LEU A 56 17.75 27.05 -2.34
CA LEU A 56 18.02 27.56 -0.99
C LEU A 56 19.45 27.21 -0.52
N VAL A 57 19.90 25.98 -0.78
CA VAL A 57 21.27 25.56 -0.45
C VAL A 57 22.29 26.36 -1.26
N ALA A 58 22.07 26.54 -2.56
CA ALA A 58 22.95 27.34 -3.41
C ALA A 58 23.04 28.79 -2.94
N ALA A 59 21.91 29.41 -2.59
CA ALA A 59 21.86 30.77 -2.06
C ALA A 59 22.60 30.88 -0.71
N ALA A 60 22.39 29.93 0.19
CA ALA A 60 23.07 29.89 1.49
C ALA A 60 24.59 29.72 1.33
N ALA A 61 25.02 28.83 0.42
CA ALA A 61 26.43 28.63 0.12
C ALA A 61 27.07 29.91 -0.45
N LEU A 62 26.41 30.55 -1.43
CA LEU A 62 26.88 31.79 -2.02
C LEU A 62 27.02 32.90 -0.97
N ALA A 63 26.01 33.07 -0.10
CA ALA A 63 26.04 34.04 0.98
C ALA A 63 27.18 33.75 1.98
N PHE A 64 27.40 32.49 2.34
CA PHE A 64 28.47 32.08 3.22
C PHE A 64 29.86 32.42 2.65
N PHE A 65 30.11 32.09 1.38
CA PHE A 65 31.38 32.39 0.73
C PHE A 65 31.57 33.90 0.53
N ALA A 66 30.53 34.63 0.14
CA ALA A 66 30.59 36.09 0.01
C ALA A 66 30.89 36.78 1.34
N ALA A 67 30.40 36.25 2.46
CA ALA A 67 30.69 36.79 3.80
C ALA A 67 32.08 36.41 4.35
N ARG A 68 32.82 35.54 3.66
CA ARG A 68 34.15 35.05 4.08
C ARG A 68 35.28 35.44 3.13
N LEU A 69 34.97 36.20 2.08
CA LEU A 69 35.92 36.86 1.19
C LEU A 69 36.25 38.26 1.73
#